data_AF-A0A7V0SFS8-F1
#
_entry.id   AF-A0A7V0SFS8-F1
#
_cell.length_a   1.000
_cell.length_b   1.000
_cell.length_c   1.000
_cell.angle_alpha   90.00
_cell.angle_beta   90.00
_cell.angle_gamma   90.00
#
_symmetry.space_group_name_H-M   'P 1'
#
loop_
_entity.id
_entity.type
_entity.pdbx_description
1 polymer ?
#
loop_
_entity_poly.entity_id
_entity_poly.type
_entity_poly.pdbx_seq_one_letter_code
_entity_poly.pdbx_strand_id
1 'polypeptide(L)'
;MIDKLPIKTKSLLINSSLYVGMFVVILAVFYFFPVSYVYLISEDTWAEYATTTAFLAGAALLLWTMIRDRSARTIVNTALLLFMVFVGMEEISWGQRIFGISTPDYFLEANHQRELNLHNLHFVKYTKMLFHNGVAFWLVLSWIGWERLGLLGRLLKRLKAPSIPSYTAPYFLLALVFAWFGIIPKSEELNELIFAYGFAFLSMDIYYETRPAPIRDRLHIAPNFLLTGTIVLSALFLSAKWPWDWSLSNRMNLFAAREYPRLNMHEQSEKVYAYLVENPSLRNPDTLYNYGMYRRERGDEAGSRALLAMAVEENRGKIEKGPVTGADWFRMAKFYHALSSPADERRSLLKAIELYTVEIRGLEEGIRSGKLIKKLAVMNLNQAYHNIAEAYEKTGQKAMARKYQEAAAALSV
;
A
#
# COMPACT_ATOMS: atom_id res chain seq x y z
N MET A 1 -30.03 32.14 1.59
CA MET A 1 -28.86 32.92 2.06
C MET A 1 -27.57 32.56 1.29
N ILE A 2 -27.39 31.30 0.88
CA ILE A 2 -26.20 30.83 0.11
C ILE A 2 -26.09 31.47 -1.28
N ASP A 3 -27.20 31.76 -1.97
CA ASP A 3 -27.17 32.28 -3.35
C ASP A 3 -26.51 33.65 -3.50
N LYS A 4 -26.46 34.44 -2.42
CA LYS A 4 -25.82 35.77 -2.39
C LYS A 4 -24.31 35.74 -2.11
N LEU A 5 -23.73 34.57 -1.82
CA LEU A 5 -22.30 34.47 -1.51
C LEU A 5 -21.43 34.57 -2.78
N PRO A 6 -20.20 35.13 -2.68
CA PRO A 6 -19.21 35.08 -3.76
C PRO A 6 -18.93 33.64 -4.20
N ILE A 7 -18.62 33.43 -5.49
CA ILE A 7 -18.34 32.09 -6.05
C ILE A 7 -17.21 31.40 -5.26
N LYS A 8 -16.13 32.11 -4.93
CA LYS A 8 -15.02 31.56 -4.14
C LYS A 8 -15.47 31.06 -2.75
N THR A 9 -16.37 31.79 -2.10
CA THR A 9 -16.94 31.39 -0.81
C THR A 9 -17.84 30.18 -0.95
N LYS A 10 -18.67 30.12 -2.00
CA LYS A 10 -19.48 28.92 -2.32
C LYS A 10 -18.59 27.70 -2.55
N SER A 11 -17.56 27.84 -3.38
CA SER A 11 -16.59 26.76 -3.67
C SER A 11 -15.90 26.27 -2.41
N LEU A 12 -15.47 27.18 -1.53
CA LEU A 12 -14.86 26.82 -0.25
C LEU A 12 -15.84 26.01 0.61
N LEU A 13 -17.07 26.49 0.81
CA LEU A 13 -18.07 25.77 1.61
C LEU A 13 -18.40 24.39 1.05
N ILE A 14 -18.52 24.26 -0.27
CA ILE A 14 -18.80 22.99 -0.93
C ILE A 14 -17.63 22.03 -0.75
N ASN A 15 -16.40 22.46 -1.05
CA ASN A 15 -15.22 21.61 -0.92
C ASN A 15 -14.94 21.24 0.54
N SER A 16 -15.18 22.15 1.49
CA SER A 16 -15.15 21.83 2.93
C SER A 16 -16.22 20.82 3.32
N SER A 17 -17.42 20.88 2.74
CA SER A 17 -18.47 19.89 3.02
C SER A 17 -18.14 18.52 2.43
N LEU A 18 -17.60 18.48 1.20
CA LEU A 18 -17.11 17.26 0.56
C LEU A 18 -15.92 16.65 1.32
N TYR A 19 -15.01 17.50 1.80
CA TYR A 19 -13.91 17.13 2.71
C TYR A 19 -14.43 16.41 3.96
N VAL A 20 -15.39 16.99 4.69
CA VAL A 20 -15.95 16.38 5.91
C VAL A 20 -16.67 15.08 5.54
N GLY A 21 -17.48 15.10 4.48
CA GLY A 21 -18.19 13.92 4.00
C GLY A 21 -17.24 12.76 3.66
N MET A 22 -16.15 13.04 2.94
CA MET A 22 -15.15 12.04 2.58
C MET A 22 -14.45 11.46 3.82
N PHE A 23 -14.06 12.31 4.77
CA PHE A 23 -13.49 11.85 6.04
C PHE A 23 -14.44 10.92 6.79
N VAL A 24 -15.72 11.31 6.92
CA VAL A 24 -16.75 10.49 7.58
C VAL A 24 -16.97 9.18 6.84
N VAL A 25 -17.03 9.19 5.50
CA VAL A 25 -17.19 7.98 4.69
C VAL A 25 -16.01 7.03 4.86
N ILE A 26 -14.77 7.53 4.84
CA ILE A 26 -13.57 6.71 5.05
C ILE A 26 -13.62 6.03 6.43
N LEU A 27 -13.96 6.77 7.48
CA LEU A 27 -14.11 6.21 8.82
C LEU A 27 -15.25 5.20 8.88
N ALA A 28 -16.40 5.48 8.24
CA ALA A 28 -17.51 4.56 8.18
C ALA A 28 -17.13 3.25 7.47
N VAL A 29 -16.37 3.32 6.36
CA VAL A 29 -15.85 2.14 5.66
C VAL A 29 -14.93 1.34 6.58
N PHE A 30 -14.00 2.01 7.28
CA PHE A 30 -13.11 1.34 8.24
C PHE A 30 -13.85 0.60 9.36
N TYR A 31 -14.81 1.26 10.01
CA TYR A 31 -15.49 0.67 11.17
C TYR A 31 -16.59 -0.33 10.81
N PHE A 32 -17.34 -0.09 9.74
CA PHE A 32 -18.54 -0.88 9.40
C PHE A 32 -18.33 -1.86 8.25
N PHE A 33 -17.37 -1.59 7.35
CA PHE A 33 -17.14 -2.38 6.13
C PHE A 33 -15.67 -2.82 6.02
N PRO A 34 -15.16 -3.64 6.97
CA PRO A 34 -13.74 -3.92 7.12
C PRO A 34 -13.12 -4.64 5.91
N VAL A 35 -13.89 -5.46 5.19
CA VAL A 35 -13.44 -6.10 3.94
C VAL A 35 -13.25 -5.04 2.86
N SER A 36 -14.25 -4.17 2.66
CA SER A 36 -14.18 -3.05 1.71
C SER A 36 -13.07 -2.07 2.06
N TYR A 37 -12.79 -1.86 3.35
CA TYR A 37 -11.65 -1.05 3.78
C TYR A 37 -10.33 -1.66 3.32
N VAL A 38 -10.14 -2.97 3.47
CA VAL A 38 -8.93 -3.63 2.99
C VAL A 38 -8.82 -3.58 1.45
N TYR A 39 -9.93 -3.72 0.73
CA TYR A 39 -9.97 -3.45 -0.73
C TYR A 39 -9.70 -1.99 -1.10
N LEU A 40 -9.95 -1.05 -0.20
CA LEU A 40 -9.64 0.35 -0.46
C LEU A 40 -8.13 0.56 -0.44
N ILE A 41 -7.42 -0.03 0.52
CA ILE A 41 -6.02 0.28 0.89
C ILE A 41 -4.99 -0.79 0.48
N SER A 42 -5.36 -1.75 -0.39
CA SER A 42 -4.42 -2.77 -0.89
C SER A 42 -3.80 -2.35 -2.24
N GLU A 43 -2.62 -2.89 -2.53
CA GLU A 43 -1.99 -2.67 -3.84
C GLU A 43 -2.86 -3.27 -4.95
N ASP A 44 -2.87 -2.64 -6.12
CA ASP A 44 -3.71 -2.94 -7.29
C ASP A 44 -5.20 -3.10 -6.96
N THR A 45 -5.67 -2.33 -6.00
CA THR A 45 -7.09 -2.25 -5.68
C THR A 45 -7.58 -0.81 -5.73
N TRP A 46 -8.62 -0.45 -4.98
CA TRP A 46 -9.43 0.72 -5.32
C TRP A 46 -8.69 2.05 -5.14
N ALA A 47 -7.96 2.26 -4.03
CA ALA A 47 -7.27 3.53 -3.82
C ALA A 47 -6.08 3.68 -4.75
N GLU A 48 -5.21 2.69 -4.89
CA GLU A 48 -4.01 2.79 -5.74
C GLU A 48 -4.36 3.13 -7.19
N TYR A 49 -5.30 2.39 -7.80
CA TYR A 49 -5.75 2.72 -9.16
C TYR A 49 -6.48 4.07 -9.25
N ALA A 50 -7.18 4.49 -8.19
CA ALA A 50 -7.78 5.81 -8.13
C ALA A 50 -6.72 6.91 -7.99
N THR A 51 -5.65 6.69 -7.23
CA THR A 51 -4.49 7.57 -7.08
C THR A 51 -3.81 7.75 -8.43
N THR A 52 -3.47 6.66 -9.11
CA THR A 52 -2.91 6.70 -10.48
C THR A 52 -3.82 7.42 -11.44
N THR A 53 -5.11 7.08 -11.48
CA THR A 53 -6.05 7.70 -12.43
C THR A 53 -6.22 9.18 -12.14
N ALA A 54 -6.30 9.59 -10.87
CA ALA A 54 -6.43 11.00 -10.49
C ALA A 54 -5.19 11.80 -10.91
N PHE A 55 -3.99 11.29 -10.65
CA PHE A 55 -2.75 11.94 -11.08
C PHE A 55 -2.64 12.04 -12.60
N LEU A 56 -2.93 10.96 -13.33
CA LEU A 56 -2.87 10.96 -14.79
C LEU A 56 -3.96 11.82 -15.43
N ALA A 57 -5.16 11.86 -14.86
CA ALA A 57 -6.23 12.76 -15.31
C ALA A 57 -5.87 14.23 -15.07
N GLY A 58 -5.29 14.55 -13.89
CA GLY A 58 -4.75 15.86 -13.59
C GLY A 58 -3.65 16.28 -14.57
N ALA A 59 -2.69 15.39 -14.81
CA ALA A 59 -1.61 15.58 -15.78
C ALA A 59 -2.15 15.83 -17.20
N ALA A 60 -3.10 15.02 -17.67
CA ALA A 60 -3.73 15.18 -18.98
C ALA A 60 -4.44 16.53 -19.10
N LEU A 61 -5.16 16.95 -18.06
CA LEU A 61 -5.85 18.24 -18.03
C LEU A 61 -4.87 19.42 -18.03
N LEU A 62 -3.78 19.33 -17.28
CA LEU A 62 -2.74 20.36 -17.25
C LEU A 62 -2.01 20.45 -18.60
N LEU A 63 -1.66 19.32 -19.20
CA LEU A 63 -1.08 19.26 -20.54
C LEU A 63 -2.00 19.87 -21.57
N TRP A 64 -3.29 19.53 -21.55
CA TRP A 64 -4.30 20.13 -22.42
C TRP A 64 -4.37 21.64 -22.26
N THR A 65 -4.32 22.13 -21.02
CA THR A 65 -4.29 23.57 -20.71
C THR A 65 -3.05 24.23 -21.32
N MET A 66 -1.87 23.63 -21.15
CA MET A 66 -0.61 24.13 -21.72
C MET A 66 -0.61 24.14 -23.26
N ILE A 67 -1.25 23.15 -23.90
CA ILE A 67 -1.40 23.11 -25.36
C ILE A 67 -2.25 24.30 -25.82
N ARG A 68 -3.39 24.54 -25.18
CA ARG A 68 -4.35 25.58 -25.56
C ARG A 68 -3.93 27.00 -25.21
N ASP A 69 -3.28 27.19 -24.06
CA ASP A 69 -2.84 28.50 -23.59
C ASP A 69 -1.34 28.50 -23.28
N ARG A 70 -0.61 29.36 -24.00
CA ARG A 70 0.83 29.55 -23.80
C ARG A 70 1.16 30.14 -22.43
N SER A 71 0.22 30.86 -21.81
CA SER A 71 0.39 31.47 -20.49
C SER A 71 0.60 30.42 -19.39
N ALA A 72 0.03 29.23 -19.57
CA ALA A 72 0.15 28.08 -18.67
C ALA A 72 1.45 27.28 -18.85
N ARG A 73 2.28 27.57 -19.87
CA ARG A 73 3.56 26.87 -20.15
C ARG A 73 4.69 27.40 -19.26
N THR A 74 4.48 27.38 -17.95
CA THR A 74 5.47 27.82 -16.96
C THR A 74 6.36 26.64 -16.59
N ILE A 75 7.60 26.91 -16.14
CA ILE A 75 8.49 25.84 -15.67
C ILE A 75 7.89 25.06 -14.50
N VAL A 76 7.10 25.74 -13.65
CA VAL A 76 6.44 25.12 -12.49
C VAL A 76 5.28 24.22 -12.93
N ASN A 77 4.47 24.64 -13.91
CA ASN A 77 3.42 23.78 -14.45
C ASN A 77 4.00 22.59 -15.22
N THR A 78 5.12 22.76 -15.92
CA THR A 78 5.85 21.64 -16.54
C THR A 78 6.37 20.67 -15.46
N ALA A 79 6.96 21.18 -14.38
CA ALA A 79 7.43 20.35 -13.28
C ALA A 79 6.27 19.62 -12.58
N LEU A 80 5.14 20.30 -12.37
CA LEU A 80 3.93 19.72 -11.80
C LEU A 80 3.34 18.62 -12.71
N LEU A 81 3.30 18.84 -14.02
CA LEU A 81 2.89 17.84 -15.02
C LEU A 81 3.76 16.58 -14.90
N LEU A 82 5.08 16.75 -14.95
CA LEU A 82 6.02 15.63 -14.87
C LEU A 82 5.93 14.91 -13.52
N PHE A 83 5.75 15.66 -12.43
CA PHE A 83 5.54 15.10 -11.10
C PHE A 83 4.28 14.22 -11.05
N MET A 84 3.14 14.71 -11.55
CA MET A 84 1.90 13.93 -11.54
C MET A 84 2.03 12.66 -12.40
N VAL A 85 2.66 12.75 -13.58
CA VAL A 85 2.93 11.55 -14.40
C VAL A 85 3.83 10.57 -13.66
N PHE A 86 4.93 11.06 -13.08
CA PHE A 86 5.88 10.23 -12.37
C PHE A 86 5.23 9.50 -11.19
N VAL A 87 4.55 10.22 -10.29
CA VAL A 87 3.88 9.61 -9.14
C VAL A 87 2.77 8.67 -9.60
N GLY A 88 1.91 9.09 -10.53
CA GLY A 88 0.82 8.24 -11.01
C GLY A 88 1.31 6.91 -11.61
N MET A 89 2.44 6.92 -12.32
CA MET A 89 3.05 5.69 -12.85
C MET A 89 3.78 4.88 -11.77
N GLU A 90 4.42 5.54 -10.81
CA GLU A 90 5.08 4.88 -9.67
C GLU A 90 4.10 4.05 -8.83
N GLU A 91 2.88 4.55 -8.61
CA GLU A 91 1.81 3.85 -7.86
C GLU A 91 1.41 2.50 -8.46
N ILE A 92 1.48 2.34 -9.79
CA ILE A 92 1.19 1.07 -10.48
C ILE A 92 2.46 0.37 -10.98
N SER A 93 3.60 0.69 -10.39
CA SER A 93 4.90 0.09 -10.73
C SER A 93 5.20 0.16 -12.22
N TRP A 94 4.96 1.34 -12.81
CA TRP A 94 5.10 1.63 -14.23
C TRP A 94 4.26 0.72 -15.15
N GLY A 95 3.15 0.20 -14.64
CA GLY A 95 2.29 -0.74 -15.35
C GLY A 95 2.87 -2.15 -15.43
N GLN A 96 3.81 -2.50 -14.54
CA GLN A 96 4.50 -3.79 -14.54
C GLN A 96 3.52 -4.97 -14.68
N ARG A 97 2.46 -4.99 -13.87
CA ARG A 97 1.45 -6.05 -13.86
C ARG A 97 0.52 -6.00 -15.07
N ILE A 98 0.18 -4.80 -15.52
CA ILE A 98 -0.69 -4.57 -16.69
C ILE A 98 -0.04 -5.10 -17.96
N PHE A 99 1.26 -4.84 -18.13
CA PHE A 99 2.03 -5.22 -19.32
C PHE A 99 2.80 -6.55 -19.18
N GLY A 100 2.70 -7.22 -18.01
CA GLY A 100 3.39 -8.48 -17.77
C GLY A 100 4.92 -8.37 -17.73
N ILE A 101 5.45 -7.23 -17.29
CA ILE A 101 6.89 -6.96 -17.18
C ILE A 101 7.44 -7.72 -15.97
N SER A 102 8.52 -8.48 -16.15
CA SER A 102 9.21 -9.13 -15.04
C SER A 102 10.01 -8.12 -14.21
N THR A 103 10.01 -8.26 -12.88
CA THR A 103 10.86 -7.42 -12.02
C THR A 103 12.33 -7.67 -12.36
N PRO A 104 13.12 -6.63 -12.68
CA PRO A 104 14.56 -6.78 -12.89
C PRO A 104 15.30 -7.22 -11.62
N ASP A 105 16.40 -7.95 -11.75
CA ASP A 105 17.17 -8.52 -10.62
C ASP A 105 17.54 -7.48 -9.55
N TYR A 106 17.90 -6.26 -9.97
CA TYR A 106 18.18 -5.16 -9.05
C TYR A 106 16.99 -4.84 -8.15
N PHE A 107 15.76 -4.75 -8.70
CA PHE A 107 14.56 -4.41 -7.94
C PHE A 107 14.10 -5.57 -7.05
N LEU A 108 14.37 -6.82 -7.42
CA LEU A 108 14.10 -7.98 -6.54
C LEU A 108 14.85 -7.89 -5.20
N GLU A 109 16.01 -7.21 -5.18
CA GLU A 109 16.83 -7.02 -3.98
C GLU A 109 16.66 -5.64 -3.35
N ALA A 110 16.57 -4.59 -4.16
CA ALA A 110 16.62 -3.21 -3.69
C ALA A 110 15.24 -2.68 -3.28
N ASN A 111 14.15 -3.34 -3.70
CA ASN A 111 12.78 -2.90 -3.46
C ASN A 111 12.09 -3.74 -2.37
N HIS A 112 11.43 -3.07 -1.42
CA HIS A 112 10.72 -3.72 -0.32
C HIS A 112 9.59 -4.67 -0.76
N GLN A 113 8.95 -4.38 -1.90
CA GLN A 113 7.86 -5.17 -2.46
C GLN A 113 8.30 -6.01 -3.67
N ARG A 114 9.58 -5.91 -4.09
CA ARG A 114 10.12 -6.58 -5.28
C ARG A 114 9.45 -6.15 -6.58
N GLU A 115 9.22 -4.84 -6.71
CA GLU A 115 8.51 -4.24 -7.84
C GLU A 115 9.37 -3.25 -8.61
N LEU A 116 8.97 -2.98 -9.85
CA LEU A 116 9.52 -1.92 -10.69
C LEU A 116 8.95 -0.55 -10.26
N ASN A 117 9.31 -0.08 -9.07
CA ASN A 117 9.07 1.30 -8.65
C ASN A 117 10.25 1.80 -7.81
N LEU A 118 10.46 3.11 -7.84
CA LEU A 118 11.56 3.77 -7.15
C LEU A 118 11.21 4.08 -5.70
N HIS A 119 9.95 4.38 -5.39
CA HIS A 119 9.57 4.81 -4.05
C HIS A 119 9.57 3.68 -3.01
N ASN A 120 9.54 2.40 -3.41
CA ASN A 120 9.74 1.27 -2.48
C ASN A 120 11.18 0.79 -2.39
N LEU A 121 12.15 1.51 -2.97
CA LEU A 121 13.56 1.17 -2.80
C LEU A 121 14.03 1.37 -1.36
N HIS A 122 14.85 0.45 -0.85
CA HIS A 122 15.30 0.41 0.54
C HIS A 122 16.02 1.68 1.03
N PHE A 123 16.68 2.40 0.13
CA PHE A 123 17.42 3.63 0.45
C PHE A 123 16.55 4.89 0.32
N VAL A 124 15.37 4.77 -0.28
CA VAL A 124 14.39 5.85 -0.42
C VAL A 124 13.61 5.94 0.89
N LYS A 125 14.33 6.32 1.95
CA LYS A 125 13.77 6.57 3.28
C LYS A 125 13.46 8.06 3.37
N TYR A 126 12.31 8.40 3.97
CA TYR A 126 11.86 9.78 4.26
C TYR A 126 11.32 10.62 3.10
N THR A 127 11.28 10.14 1.85
CA THR A 127 10.73 10.92 0.73
C THR A 127 9.28 11.31 0.93
N LYS A 128 8.43 10.39 1.45
CA LYS A 128 7.03 10.70 1.80
C LYS A 128 6.94 11.84 2.83
N MET A 129 7.77 11.83 3.87
CA MET A 129 7.80 12.89 4.88
C MET A 129 8.24 14.25 4.31
N LEU A 130 9.29 14.27 3.47
CA LEU A 130 9.75 15.48 2.78
C LEU A 130 8.66 16.04 1.87
N PHE A 131 7.95 15.16 1.14
CA PHE A 131 6.83 15.53 0.31
C PHE A 131 5.69 16.16 1.12
N HIS A 132 5.24 15.51 2.20
CA HIS A 132 4.17 16.04 3.06
C HIS A 132 4.52 17.42 3.64
N ASN A 133 5.73 17.57 4.17
CA ASN A 133 6.19 18.83 4.73
C ASN A 133 6.35 19.92 3.66
N GLY A 134 6.81 19.54 2.46
CA GLY A 134 6.89 20.44 1.31
C GLY A 134 5.51 20.95 0.87
N VAL A 135 4.51 20.07 0.79
CA VAL A 135 3.13 20.44 0.46
C VAL A 135 2.52 21.31 1.56
N ALA A 136 2.74 20.99 2.84
CA ALA A 136 2.29 21.82 3.95
C ALA A 136 2.90 23.23 3.90
N PHE A 137 4.21 23.32 3.64
CA PHE A 137 4.89 24.60 3.47
C PHE A 137 4.33 25.38 2.29
N TRP A 138 4.13 24.75 1.13
CA TRP A 138 3.54 25.38 -0.04
C TRP A 138 2.11 25.86 0.22
N LEU A 139 1.30 25.10 0.95
CA LEU A 139 -0.05 25.48 1.36
C LEU A 139 -0.04 26.73 2.25
N VAL A 140 0.81 26.77 3.28
CA VAL A 140 0.94 27.92 4.18
C VAL A 140 1.41 29.16 3.43
N LEU A 141 2.46 29.02 2.61
CA LEU A 141 2.94 30.12 1.75
C LEU A 141 1.84 30.62 0.82
N SER A 142 0.97 29.71 0.36
CA SER A 142 -0.12 30.06 -0.54
C SER A 142 -1.16 30.98 0.06
N TRP A 143 -1.25 31.03 1.39
CA TRP A 143 -2.24 31.84 2.10
C TRP A 143 -1.69 33.13 2.68
N ILE A 144 -0.37 33.22 2.88
CA ILE A 144 0.31 34.46 3.30
C ILE A 144 0.30 35.50 2.16
N GLY A 145 0.27 35.05 0.90
CA GLY A 145 0.32 35.89 -0.28
C GLY A 145 1.76 36.25 -0.67
N TRP A 146 2.10 36.09 -1.95
CA TRP A 146 3.47 36.17 -2.46
C TRP A 146 4.10 37.53 -2.18
N GLU A 147 3.29 38.59 -2.12
CA GLU A 147 3.76 39.96 -1.92
C GLU A 147 4.39 40.16 -0.53
N ARG A 148 3.94 39.39 0.46
CA ARG A 148 4.41 39.48 1.85
C ARG A 148 5.71 38.72 2.10
N LEU A 149 6.22 37.98 1.10
CA LEU A 149 7.40 37.11 1.20
C LEU A 149 8.70 37.76 0.69
N GLY A 150 8.69 39.06 0.39
CA GLY A 150 9.89 39.80 -0.02
C GLY A 150 10.58 39.21 -1.27
N LEU A 151 11.86 38.83 -1.13
CA LEU A 151 12.67 38.24 -2.22
C LEU A 151 12.07 36.93 -2.74
N LEU A 152 11.64 36.04 -1.85
CA LEU A 152 11.01 34.76 -2.22
C LEU A 152 9.71 34.99 -2.99
N GLY A 153 8.92 35.97 -2.55
CA GLY A 153 7.71 36.41 -3.24
C GLY A 153 7.92 36.83 -4.68
N ARG A 154 8.95 37.64 -4.92
CA ARG A 154 9.34 38.08 -6.28
C ARG A 154 9.77 36.91 -7.15
N LEU A 155 10.54 35.96 -6.61
CA LEU A 155 10.94 34.75 -7.32
C LEU A 155 9.73 33.90 -7.71
N LEU A 156 8.84 33.61 -6.76
CA LEU A 156 7.65 32.79 -7.00
C LEU A 156 6.70 33.45 -8.03
N LYS A 157 6.55 34.78 -8.00
CA LYS A 157 5.81 35.53 -9.03
C LYS A 157 6.49 35.44 -10.41
N ARG A 158 7.81 35.57 -10.47
CA ARG A 158 8.59 35.45 -11.72
C ARG A 158 8.46 34.05 -12.33
N LEU A 159 8.48 33.02 -11.49
CA LEU A 159 8.28 31.62 -11.90
C LEU A 159 6.81 31.30 -12.22
N LYS A 160 5.88 32.24 -11.94
CA LYS A 160 4.44 32.04 -12.02
C LYS A 160 4.03 30.75 -11.29
N ALA A 161 4.60 30.54 -10.11
CA ALA A 161 4.29 29.38 -9.29
C ALA A 161 2.80 29.40 -8.93
N PRO A 162 2.05 28.31 -9.17
CA PRO A 162 0.64 28.25 -8.83
C PRO A 162 0.50 28.36 -7.31
N SER A 163 -0.47 29.17 -6.89
CA SER A 163 -0.93 29.17 -5.51
C SER A 163 -1.92 28.06 -5.30
N ILE A 164 -1.93 27.38 -4.14
CA ILE A 164 -3.06 26.53 -3.78
C ILE A 164 -4.26 27.43 -3.47
N PRO A 165 -5.34 27.40 -4.27
CA PRO A 165 -6.52 28.20 -3.97
C PRO A 165 -7.12 27.83 -2.61
N SER A 166 -7.62 28.82 -1.88
CA SER A 166 -8.21 28.59 -0.55
C SER A 166 -9.35 27.57 -0.57
N TYR A 167 -10.08 27.46 -1.69
CA TYR A 167 -11.16 26.49 -1.84
C TYR A 167 -10.71 25.06 -2.18
N THR A 168 -9.49 24.82 -2.68
CA THR A 168 -8.97 23.44 -2.87
C THR A 168 -8.11 22.98 -1.69
N ALA A 169 -7.63 23.91 -0.86
CA ALA A 169 -6.89 23.63 0.37
C ALA A 169 -7.51 22.57 1.30
N PRO A 170 -8.85 22.44 1.47
CA PRO A 170 -9.41 21.39 2.32
C PRO A 170 -8.92 19.98 1.97
N TYR A 171 -8.72 19.67 0.68
CA TYR A 171 -8.21 18.35 0.25
C TYR A 171 -6.76 18.14 0.71
N PHE A 172 -5.89 19.13 0.52
CA PHE A 172 -4.50 19.07 0.99
C PHE A 172 -4.40 18.98 2.50
N LEU A 173 -5.25 19.72 3.24
CA LEU A 173 -5.32 19.63 4.69
C LEU A 173 -5.74 18.23 5.16
N LEU A 174 -6.72 17.62 4.52
CA LEU A 174 -7.14 16.26 4.88
C LEU A 174 -6.03 15.24 4.64
N ALA A 175 -5.37 15.32 3.49
CA ALA A 175 -4.26 14.45 3.18
C ALA A 175 -3.15 14.59 4.24
N LEU A 176 -2.83 15.83 4.65
CA LEU A 176 -1.86 16.06 5.73
C LEU A 176 -2.34 15.52 7.08
N VAL A 177 -3.64 15.58 7.39
CA VAL A 177 -4.20 14.99 8.62
C VAL A 177 -3.98 13.48 8.64
N PHE A 178 -4.31 12.77 7.56
CA PHE A 178 -4.03 11.34 7.47
C PHE A 178 -2.53 11.04 7.53
N ALA A 179 -1.72 11.83 6.82
CA ALA A 179 -0.27 11.65 6.75
C ALA A 179 0.45 11.81 8.09
N TRP A 180 0.07 12.81 8.89
CA TRP A 180 0.79 13.15 10.14
C TRP A 180 0.22 12.45 11.37
N PHE A 181 -1.09 12.23 11.42
CA PHE A 181 -1.72 11.68 12.62
C PHE A 181 -1.97 10.18 12.53
N GLY A 182 -1.87 9.57 11.34
CA GLY A 182 -2.07 8.13 11.18
C GLY A 182 -3.42 7.67 11.75
N ILE A 183 -4.50 8.41 11.43
CA ILE A 183 -5.84 8.29 12.04
C ILE A 183 -6.33 6.83 12.12
N ILE A 184 -6.06 6.05 11.07
CA ILE A 184 -6.39 4.63 10.96
C ILE A 184 -5.23 3.86 10.31
N PRO A 185 -5.09 2.53 10.52
CA PRO A 185 -4.06 1.75 9.84
C PRO A 185 -4.10 1.95 8.33
N LYS A 186 -2.94 2.10 7.69
CA LYS A 186 -2.82 2.41 6.27
C LYS A 186 -3.33 3.80 5.86
N SER A 187 -3.21 4.78 6.76
CA SER A 187 -3.48 6.20 6.44
C SER A 187 -2.59 6.74 5.32
N GLU A 188 -1.42 6.13 5.08
CA GLU A 188 -0.51 6.48 3.99
C GLU A 188 -1.06 6.19 2.58
N GLU A 189 -2.01 5.26 2.44
CA GLU A 189 -2.64 4.99 1.14
C GLU A 189 -3.74 6.04 0.88
N LEU A 190 -4.39 6.48 1.96
CA LEU A 190 -5.52 7.41 1.92
C LEU A 190 -5.06 8.85 1.66
N ASN A 191 -3.98 9.31 2.30
CA ASN A 191 -3.46 10.65 1.99
C ASN A 191 -2.93 10.74 0.56
N GLU A 192 -2.32 9.67 0.01
CA GLU A 192 -1.84 9.63 -1.38
C GLU A 192 -3.01 9.80 -2.37
N LEU A 193 -4.10 9.06 -2.17
CA LEU A 193 -5.34 9.23 -2.93
C LEU A 193 -5.90 10.66 -2.82
N ILE A 194 -5.96 11.21 -1.60
CA ILE A 194 -6.52 12.54 -1.37
C ILE A 194 -5.62 13.64 -1.97
N PHE A 195 -4.30 13.48 -1.91
CA PHE A 195 -3.37 14.36 -2.62
C PHE A 195 -3.58 14.30 -4.12
N ALA A 196 -3.75 13.10 -4.70
CA ALA A 196 -4.00 12.94 -6.13
C ALA A 196 -5.25 13.70 -6.58
N TYR A 197 -6.35 13.62 -5.82
CA TYR A 197 -7.54 14.45 -6.04
C TYR A 197 -7.23 15.96 -5.91
N GLY A 198 -6.48 16.36 -4.89
CA GLY A 198 -6.05 17.76 -4.70
C GLY A 198 -5.28 18.31 -5.90
N PHE A 199 -4.34 17.54 -6.46
CA PHE A 199 -3.58 17.92 -7.66
C PHE A 199 -4.41 17.90 -8.94
N ALA A 200 -5.34 16.94 -9.08
CA ALA A 200 -6.27 16.90 -10.21
C ALA A 200 -7.20 18.12 -10.21
N PHE A 201 -7.73 18.51 -9.05
CA PHE A 201 -8.53 19.73 -8.90
C PHE A 201 -7.71 21.01 -9.06
N LEU A 202 -6.45 21.03 -8.64
CA LEU A 202 -5.55 22.14 -8.94
C LEU A 202 -5.33 22.30 -10.45
N SER A 203 -5.15 21.19 -11.18
CA SER A 203 -5.03 21.22 -12.64
C SER A 203 -6.30 21.74 -13.31
N MET A 204 -7.46 21.41 -12.75
CA MET A 204 -8.75 21.94 -13.19
C MET A 204 -8.89 23.44 -12.90
N ASP A 205 -8.40 23.90 -11.77
CA ASP A 205 -8.37 25.31 -11.41
C ASP A 205 -7.51 26.11 -12.40
N ILE A 206 -6.28 25.65 -12.65
CA ILE A 206 -5.38 26.25 -13.65
C ILE A 206 -6.07 26.30 -15.02
N TYR A 207 -6.76 25.23 -15.42
CA TYR A 207 -7.54 25.23 -16.66
C TYR A 207 -8.61 26.33 -16.70
N TYR A 208 -9.39 26.50 -15.64
CA TYR A 208 -10.44 27.53 -15.62
C TYR A 208 -9.91 28.95 -15.47
N GLU A 209 -8.78 29.15 -14.78
CA GLU A 209 -8.13 30.46 -14.70
C GLU A 209 -7.67 30.98 -16.06
N THR A 210 -7.34 30.09 -17.01
CA THR A 210 -7.03 30.47 -18.40
C THR A 210 -8.27 30.80 -19.25
N ARG A 211 -9.49 30.62 -18.72
CA ARG A 211 -10.75 30.87 -19.47
C ARG A 211 -11.25 32.31 -19.30
N PRO A 212 -12.07 32.81 -20.25
CA PRO A 212 -12.75 34.10 -20.12
C PRO A 212 -13.60 34.18 -18.84
N ALA A 213 -13.75 35.39 -18.28
CA ALA A 213 -14.46 35.64 -17.02
C ALA A 213 -15.83 34.94 -16.88
N PRO A 214 -16.72 34.89 -17.91
CA PRO A 214 -18.01 34.20 -17.78
C PRO A 214 -17.90 32.70 -17.49
N ILE A 215 -16.82 32.06 -17.92
CA ILE A 215 -16.54 30.64 -17.67
C ILE A 215 -15.76 30.50 -16.37
N ARG A 216 -14.70 31.29 -16.19
CA ARG A 216 -13.82 31.27 -15.01
C ARG A 216 -14.57 31.55 -13.71
N ASP A 217 -15.49 32.50 -13.73
CA ASP A 217 -16.19 32.97 -12.53
C ASP A 217 -17.49 32.18 -12.30
N ARG A 218 -17.60 30.96 -12.84
CA ARG A 218 -18.73 30.05 -12.61
C ARG A 218 -18.36 28.99 -11.58
N LEU A 219 -19.37 28.47 -10.89
CA LEU A 219 -19.19 27.33 -10.01
C LEU A 219 -19.04 26.03 -10.83
N HIS A 220 -17.93 25.32 -10.67
CA HIS A 220 -17.55 24.15 -11.46
C HIS A 220 -17.88 22.81 -10.77
N ILE A 221 -19.06 22.70 -10.16
CA ILE A 221 -19.50 21.48 -9.48
C ILE A 221 -19.56 20.27 -10.43
N ALA A 222 -20.28 20.40 -11.55
CA ALA A 222 -20.50 19.28 -12.46
C ALA A 222 -19.20 18.71 -13.07
N PRO A 223 -18.25 19.54 -13.53
CA PRO A 223 -16.93 19.07 -13.93
C PRO A 223 -16.17 18.31 -12.84
N ASN A 224 -16.20 18.78 -11.58
CA ASN A 224 -15.54 18.09 -10.46
C ASN A 224 -16.16 16.71 -10.21
N PHE A 225 -17.50 16.61 -10.22
CA PHE A 225 -18.19 15.33 -10.07
C PHE A 225 -17.95 14.39 -11.25
N LEU A 226 -17.90 14.91 -12.47
CA LEU A 226 -17.58 14.12 -13.65
C LEU A 226 -16.16 13.55 -13.55
N LEU A 227 -15.17 14.38 -13.22
CA LEU A 227 -13.79 13.94 -13.01
C LEU A 227 -13.71 12.86 -11.93
N THR A 228 -14.36 13.10 -10.78
CA THR A 228 -14.40 12.12 -9.67
C THR A 228 -15.06 10.82 -10.11
N GLY A 229 -16.19 10.88 -10.80
CA GLY A 229 -16.88 9.71 -11.34
C GLY A 229 -16.00 8.94 -12.34
N THR A 230 -15.29 9.63 -13.22
CA THR A 230 -14.33 9.02 -14.14
C THR A 230 -13.19 8.33 -13.41
N ILE A 231 -12.63 8.95 -12.37
CA ILE A 231 -11.56 8.35 -11.56
C ILE A 231 -12.07 7.08 -10.88
N VAL A 232 -13.22 7.14 -10.20
CA VAL A 232 -13.80 5.98 -9.50
C VAL A 232 -14.13 4.85 -10.47
N LEU A 233 -14.81 5.14 -11.59
CA LEU A 233 -15.15 4.12 -12.58
C LEU A 233 -13.92 3.46 -13.20
N SER A 234 -12.90 4.26 -13.51
CA SER A 234 -11.62 3.75 -14.01
C SER A 234 -10.93 2.87 -12.97
N ALA A 235 -10.88 3.30 -11.72
CA ALA A 235 -10.27 2.53 -10.64
C ALA A 235 -10.96 1.18 -10.45
N LEU A 236 -12.30 1.16 -10.38
CA LEU A 236 -13.08 -0.07 -10.27
C LEU A 236 -12.85 -1.01 -11.47
N PHE A 237 -12.80 -0.46 -12.68
CA PHE A 237 -12.49 -1.23 -13.88
C PHE A 237 -11.08 -1.84 -13.84
N LEU A 238 -10.07 -1.05 -13.47
CA LEU A 238 -8.68 -1.51 -13.39
C LEU A 238 -8.51 -2.57 -12.29
N SER A 239 -9.09 -2.37 -11.11
CA SER A 239 -9.08 -3.37 -10.03
C SER A 239 -9.73 -4.69 -10.45
N ALA A 240 -10.82 -4.64 -11.21
CA ALA A 240 -11.48 -5.85 -11.71
C ALA A 240 -10.66 -6.54 -12.81
N LYS A 241 -9.92 -5.78 -13.61
CA LYS A 241 -9.21 -6.30 -14.79
C LYS A 241 -7.81 -6.81 -14.48
N TRP A 242 -7.11 -6.16 -13.55
CA TRP A 242 -5.75 -6.49 -13.13
C TRP A 242 -5.63 -6.50 -11.60
N PRO A 243 -6.32 -7.43 -10.91
CA PRO A 243 -6.19 -7.58 -9.47
C PRO A 243 -4.83 -8.20 -9.10
N TRP A 244 -4.34 -7.88 -7.91
CA TRP A 244 -3.19 -8.55 -7.31
C TRP A 244 -3.56 -9.30 -6.04
N ASP A 245 -4.18 -10.47 -6.23
CA ASP A 245 -4.74 -11.32 -5.18
C ASP A 245 -3.76 -11.63 -4.04
N TRP A 246 -2.46 -11.78 -4.35
CA TRP A 246 -1.44 -12.04 -3.33
C TRP A 246 -1.31 -10.87 -2.34
N SER A 247 -1.26 -9.63 -2.83
CA SER A 247 -1.15 -8.44 -1.97
C SER A 247 -2.42 -8.25 -1.15
N LEU A 248 -3.58 -8.41 -1.79
CA LEU A 248 -4.89 -8.33 -1.13
C LEU A 248 -5.04 -9.40 -0.03
N SER A 249 -4.75 -10.67 -0.35
CA SER A 249 -4.74 -11.80 0.61
C SER A 249 -3.88 -11.49 1.82
N ASN A 250 -2.63 -11.04 1.59
CA ASN A 250 -1.71 -10.73 2.67
C ASN A 250 -2.19 -9.57 3.53
N ARG A 251 -2.77 -8.53 2.91
CA ARG A 251 -3.30 -7.38 3.64
C ARG A 251 -4.53 -7.76 4.47
N MET A 252 -5.43 -8.54 3.90
CA MET A 252 -6.60 -9.06 4.63
C MET A 252 -6.19 -9.92 5.83
N ASN A 253 -5.24 -10.85 5.64
CA ASN A 253 -4.75 -11.68 6.73
C ASN A 253 -4.04 -10.85 7.81
N LEU A 254 -3.22 -9.87 7.43
CA LEU A 254 -2.58 -8.94 8.38
C LEU A 254 -3.62 -8.16 9.19
N PHE A 255 -4.66 -7.65 8.52
CA PHE A 255 -5.71 -6.89 9.19
C PHE A 255 -6.51 -7.76 10.17
N ALA A 256 -6.91 -8.95 9.72
CA ALA A 256 -7.66 -9.89 10.56
C ALA A 256 -6.83 -10.39 11.74
N ALA A 257 -5.55 -10.73 11.52
CA ALA A 257 -4.68 -11.29 12.56
C ALA A 257 -4.11 -10.27 13.54
N ARG A 258 -3.94 -9.01 13.11
CA ARG A 258 -3.17 -8.02 13.87
C ARG A 258 -3.82 -6.64 13.96
N GLU A 259 -4.16 -6.02 12.83
CA GLU A 259 -4.58 -4.60 12.84
C GLU A 259 -5.93 -4.37 13.50
N TYR A 260 -6.91 -5.24 13.28
CA TYR A 260 -8.19 -5.14 13.98
C TYR A 260 -8.09 -5.61 15.44
N PRO A 261 -7.45 -6.76 15.77
CA PRO A 261 -7.27 -7.18 17.15
C PRO A 261 -6.54 -6.15 18.03
N ARG A 262 -5.49 -5.47 17.54
CA ARG A 262 -4.78 -4.44 18.32
C ARG A 262 -5.66 -3.22 18.66
N LEU A 263 -6.77 -3.04 17.95
CA LEU A 263 -7.76 -1.98 18.18
C LEU A 263 -9.00 -2.49 18.91
N ASN A 264 -8.98 -3.73 19.42
CA ASN A 264 -10.15 -4.43 20.00
C ASN A 264 -11.33 -4.59 19.03
N MET A 265 -11.07 -4.57 17.72
CA MET A 265 -12.08 -4.67 16.66
C MET A 265 -12.31 -6.14 16.25
N HIS A 266 -12.73 -6.97 17.21
CA HIS A 266 -12.86 -8.43 17.00
C HIS A 266 -13.95 -8.81 15.99
N GLU A 267 -15.04 -8.06 15.92
CA GLU A 267 -16.08 -8.30 14.92
C GLU A 267 -15.55 -8.08 13.49
N GLN A 268 -14.70 -7.08 13.30
CA GLN A 268 -14.09 -6.78 12.01
C GLN A 268 -13.06 -7.84 11.60
N SER A 269 -12.25 -8.31 12.55
CA SER A 269 -11.37 -9.45 12.35
C SER A 269 -12.15 -10.69 11.89
N GLU A 270 -13.26 -11.00 12.57
CA GLU A 270 -14.15 -12.12 12.23
C GLU A 270 -14.72 -11.98 10.81
N LYS A 271 -15.22 -10.80 10.43
CA LYS A 271 -15.75 -10.53 9.08
C LYS A 271 -14.69 -10.74 7.99
N VAL A 272 -13.46 -10.30 8.21
CA VAL A 272 -12.39 -10.45 7.21
C VAL A 272 -11.93 -11.91 7.13
N TYR A 273 -11.83 -12.62 8.24
CA TYR A 273 -11.52 -14.05 8.21
C TYR A 273 -12.60 -14.88 7.50
N ALA A 274 -13.88 -14.63 7.81
CA ALA A 274 -14.99 -15.29 7.14
C ALA A 274 -14.92 -15.06 5.62
N TYR A 275 -14.69 -13.81 5.20
CA TYR A 275 -14.52 -13.47 3.79
C TYR A 275 -13.35 -14.23 3.13
N LEU A 276 -12.19 -14.30 3.79
CA LEU A 276 -11.05 -15.07 3.27
C LEU A 276 -11.37 -16.56 3.16
N VAL A 277 -12.10 -17.13 4.11
CA VAL A 277 -12.50 -18.54 4.06
C VAL A 277 -13.48 -18.81 2.91
N GLU A 278 -14.41 -17.89 2.66
CA GLU A 278 -15.41 -17.97 1.58
C GLU A 278 -14.82 -17.74 0.19
N ASN A 279 -13.62 -17.16 0.07
CA ASN A 279 -12.96 -16.83 -1.20
C ASN A 279 -11.64 -17.61 -1.36
N PRO A 280 -11.66 -18.85 -1.88
CA PRO A 280 -10.47 -19.71 -1.97
C PRO A 280 -9.29 -19.14 -2.76
N SER A 281 -9.51 -18.20 -3.70
CA SER A 281 -8.42 -17.53 -4.44
C SER A 281 -7.58 -16.59 -3.56
N LEU A 282 -8.19 -16.03 -2.50
CA LEU A 282 -7.55 -15.12 -1.55
C LEU A 282 -7.08 -15.83 -0.28
N ARG A 283 -7.55 -17.07 -0.06
CA ARG A 283 -7.17 -17.88 1.10
C ARG A 283 -5.78 -18.48 0.92
N ASN A 284 -5.09 -18.65 2.04
CA ASN A 284 -3.87 -19.46 2.10
C ASN A 284 -3.78 -20.22 3.44
N PRO A 285 -2.87 -21.20 3.56
CA PRO A 285 -2.76 -22.00 4.78
C PRO A 285 -2.47 -21.18 6.04
N ASP A 286 -1.73 -20.06 5.95
CA ASP A 286 -1.48 -19.19 7.11
C ASP A 286 -2.75 -18.47 7.56
N THR A 287 -3.62 -18.11 6.63
CA THR A 287 -4.92 -17.50 6.94
C THR A 287 -5.81 -18.47 7.69
N LEU A 288 -5.89 -19.72 7.22
CA LEU A 288 -6.64 -20.78 7.88
C LEU A 288 -6.09 -21.07 9.28
N TYR A 289 -4.76 -21.13 9.41
CA TYR A 289 -4.10 -21.28 10.70
C TYR A 289 -4.42 -20.12 11.65
N ASN A 290 -4.23 -18.87 11.19
CA ASN A 290 -4.45 -17.70 12.02
C ASN A 290 -5.91 -17.61 12.47
N TYR A 291 -6.86 -17.92 11.58
CA TYR A 291 -8.27 -17.94 11.93
C TYR A 291 -8.61 -19.07 12.90
N GLY A 292 -8.02 -20.26 12.69
CA GLY A 292 -8.17 -21.38 13.62
C GLY A 292 -7.69 -21.03 15.02
N MET A 293 -6.53 -20.37 15.14
CA MET A 293 -6.02 -19.89 16.42
C MET A 293 -6.92 -18.81 17.03
N TYR A 294 -7.39 -17.87 16.22
CA TYR A 294 -8.32 -16.81 16.63
C TYR A 294 -9.64 -17.36 17.21
N ARG A 295 -10.19 -18.42 16.62
CA ARG A 295 -11.38 -19.13 17.10
C ARG A 295 -11.12 -19.87 18.42
N ARG A 296 -9.97 -20.55 18.53
CA ARG A 296 -9.56 -21.25 19.77
C ARG A 296 -9.43 -20.30 20.95
N GLU A 297 -8.81 -19.14 20.76
CA GLU A 297 -8.68 -18.12 21.80
C GLU A 297 -10.05 -17.63 22.33
N ARG A 298 -11.12 -17.83 21.57
CA ARG A 298 -12.50 -17.48 21.92
C ARG A 298 -13.35 -18.68 22.36
N GLY A 299 -12.72 -19.83 22.57
CA GLY A 299 -13.38 -21.05 23.06
C GLY A 299 -14.02 -21.93 21.99
N ASP A 300 -13.91 -21.59 20.71
CA ASP A 300 -14.41 -22.41 19.59
C ASP A 300 -13.34 -23.43 19.15
N GLU A 301 -13.14 -24.46 19.97
CA GLU A 301 -12.14 -25.51 19.70
C GLU A 301 -12.53 -26.37 18.49
N ALA A 302 -13.83 -26.62 18.28
CA ALA A 302 -14.31 -27.42 17.15
C ALA A 302 -14.06 -26.70 15.81
N GLY A 303 -14.43 -25.42 15.71
CA GLY A 303 -14.16 -24.59 14.54
C GLY A 303 -12.66 -24.41 14.31
N SER A 304 -11.89 -24.21 15.39
CA SER A 304 -10.42 -24.15 15.32
C SER A 304 -9.82 -25.39 14.68
N ARG A 305 -10.17 -26.59 15.17
CA ARG A 305 -9.66 -27.85 14.64
C ARG A 305 -10.02 -28.06 13.17
N ALA A 306 -11.24 -27.70 12.76
CA ALA A 306 -11.66 -27.79 11.37
C ALA A 306 -10.81 -26.88 10.45
N LEU A 307 -10.56 -25.63 10.86
CA LEU A 307 -9.74 -24.69 10.12
C LEU A 307 -8.27 -25.13 10.04
N LEU A 308 -7.72 -25.63 11.15
CA LEU A 308 -6.34 -26.14 11.21
C LEU A 308 -6.16 -27.39 10.34
N ALA A 309 -7.13 -28.31 10.33
CA ALA A 309 -7.11 -29.47 9.45
C ALA A 309 -7.15 -29.05 7.97
N MET A 310 -7.99 -28.06 7.63
CA MET A 310 -8.03 -27.50 6.28
C MET A 310 -6.69 -26.83 5.89
N ALA A 311 -6.02 -26.15 6.84
CA ALA A 311 -4.70 -25.56 6.59
C ALA A 311 -3.65 -26.62 6.22
N VAL A 312 -3.68 -27.78 6.91
CA VAL A 312 -2.83 -28.93 6.61
C VAL A 312 -3.09 -29.46 5.21
N GLU A 313 -4.35 -29.69 4.85
CA GLU A 313 -4.72 -30.22 3.53
C GLU A 313 -4.34 -29.27 2.39
N GLU A 314 -4.59 -27.97 2.54
CA GLU A 314 -4.19 -26.97 1.53
C GLU A 314 -2.68 -26.87 1.38
N ASN A 315 -1.94 -26.87 2.49
CA ASN A 315 -0.48 -26.82 2.44
C ASN A 315 0.11 -28.09 1.81
N ARG A 316 -0.50 -29.26 2.06
CA ARG A 316 -0.10 -30.52 1.42
C ARG A 316 -0.33 -30.45 -0.09
N GLY A 317 -1.50 -29.97 -0.52
CA GLY A 317 -1.80 -29.77 -1.94
C GLY A 317 -0.86 -28.78 -2.64
N LYS A 318 -0.33 -27.77 -1.93
CA LYS A 318 0.71 -26.87 -2.44
C LYS A 318 2.06 -27.58 -2.60
N ILE A 319 2.47 -28.35 -1.59
CA ILE A 319 3.72 -29.14 -1.63
C ILE A 319 3.69 -30.16 -2.77
N GLU A 320 2.55 -30.78 -3.05
CA GLU A 320 2.39 -31.76 -4.13
C GLU A 320 2.47 -31.14 -5.53
N LYS A 321 2.04 -29.88 -5.69
CA LYS A 321 1.97 -29.18 -6.99
C LYS A 321 3.18 -28.30 -7.30
N GLY A 322 4.00 -27.99 -6.31
CA GLY A 322 5.05 -26.98 -6.40
C GLY A 322 6.43 -27.46 -5.94
N PRO A 323 7.45 -26.59 -6.02
CA PRO A 323 8.76 -26.87 -5.45
C PRO A 323 8.65 -27.00 -3.94
N VAL A 324 9.23 -28.07 -3.39
CA VAL A 324 9.15 -28.38 -1.95
C VAL A 324 10.22 -27.57 -1.20
N THR A 325 9.79 -26.69 -0.29
CA THR A 325 10.71 -25.87 0.52
C THR A 325 10.74 -26.28 1.99
N GLY A 326 11.82 -25.96 2.70
CA GLY A 326 11.90 -26.13 4.15
C GLY A 326 10.81 -25.33 4.88
N ALA A 327 10.45 -24.16 4.35
CA ALA A 327 9.40 -23.30 4.90
C ALA A 327 8.01 -23.94 4.87
N ASP A 328 7.67 -24.68 3.82
CA ASP A 328 6.36 -25.34 3.72
C ASP A 328 6.22 -26.45 4.75
N TRP A 329 7.28 -27.24 4.98
CA TRP A 329 7.28 -28.30 5.98
C TRP A 329 7.38 -27.78 7.40
N PHE A 330 8.11 -26.68 7.63
CA PHE A 330 8.14 -26.01 8.91
C PHE A 330 6.77 -25.45 9.29
N ARG A 331 6.07 -24.85 8.31
CA ARG A 331 4.67 -24.42 8.45
C ARG A 331 3.75 -25.59 8.76
N MET A 332 3.92 -26.72 8.08
CA MET A 332 3.17 -27.94 8.36
C MET A 332 3.36 -28.42 9.81
N ALA A 333 4.59 -28.40 10.33
CA ALA A 333 4.87 -28.75 11.71
C ALA A 333 4.12 -27.83 12.70
N LYS A 334 4.09 -26.53 12.43
CA LYS A 334 3.31 -25.55 13.23
C LYS A 334 1.81 -25.90 13.26
N PHE A 335 1.25 -26.36 12.14
CA PHE A 335 -0.15 -26.75 12.08
C PHE A 335 -0.43 -28.03 12.86
N TYR A 336 0.42 -29.05 12.73
CA TYR A 336 0.30 -30.29 13.51
C TYR A 336 0.51 -30.06 15.01
N HIS A 337 1.40 -29.14 15.39
CA HIS A 337 1.54 -28.69 16.76
C HIS A 337 0.21 -28.15 17.30
N ALA A 338 -0.43 -27.25 16.55
CA ALA A 338 -1.72 -26.69 16.92
C ALA A 338 -2.86 -27.72 16.94
N LEU A 339 -2.74 -28.83 16.19
CA LEU A 339 -3.67 -29.96 16.22
C LEU A 339 -3.36 -30.99 17.32
N SER A 340 -2.29 -30.81 18.11
CA SER A 340 -1.80 -31.78 19.10
C SER A 340 -1.43 -33.14 18.48
N SER A 341 -0.80 -33.12 17.30
CA SER A 341 -0.33 -34.30 16.57
C SER A 341 1.21 -34.41 16.61
N PRO A 342 1.81 -34.87 17.73
CA PRO A 342 3.27 -34.81 17.93
C PRO A 342 4.08 -35.69 16.97
N ALA A 343 3.51 -36.81 16.51
CA ALA A 343 4.18 -37.69 15.56
C ALA A 343 4.33 -37.03 14.17
N ASP A 344 3.29 -36.34 13.72
CA ASP A 344 3.27 -35.64 12.44
C ASP A 344 4.07 -34.33 12.52
N GLU A 345 3.96 -33.59 13.62
CA GLU A 345 4.82 -32.43 13.92
C GLU A 345 6.30 -32.84 13.79
N ARG A 346 6.71 -33.89 14.50
CA ARG A 346 8.11 -34.37 14.46
C ARG A 346 8.53 -34.79 13.06
N ARG A 347 7.68 -35.49 12.32
CA ARG A 347 7.97 -35.89 10.93
C ARG A 347 8.17 -34.67 10.03
N SER A 348 7.30 -33.68 10.14
CA SER A 348 7.39 -32.43 9.37
C SER A 348 8.63 -31.61 9.72
N LEU A 349 9.00 -31.53 11.00
CA LEU A 349 10.24 -30.86 11.43
C LEU A 349 11.49 -31.54 10.87
N LEU A 350 11.56 -32.87 10.90
CA LEU A 350 12.68 -33.61 10.31
C LEU A 350 12.80 -33.35 8.81
N LYS A 351 11.67 -33.29 8.09
CA LYS A 351 11.69 -32.97 6.66
C LYS A 351 12.09 -31.52 6.39
N ALA A 352 11.64 -30.58 7.22
CA ALA A 352 12.06 -29.18 7.15
C ALA A 352 13.57 -29.03 7.36
N ILE A 353 14.16 -29.74 8.34
CA ILE A 353 15.61 -29.76 8.60
C ILE A 353 16.38 -30.25 7.38
N GLU A 354 15.94 -31.34 6.75
CA GLU A 354 16.57 -31.89 5.55
C GLU A 354 16.63 -30.84 4.43
N LEU A 355 15.50 -30.19 4.15
CA LEU A 355 15.38 -29.21 3.07
C LEU A 355 16.13 -27.91 3.36
N TYR A 356 16.04 -27.39 4.58
CA TYR A 356 16.81 -26.21 4.97
C TYR A 356 18.32 -26.47 4.92
N THR A 357 18.77 -27.68 5.25
CA THR A 357 20.19 -28.03 5.15
C THR A 357 20.70 -27.90 3.71
N VAL A 358 19.89 -28.35 2.74
CA VAL A 358 20.20 -28.24 1.31
C VAL A 358 20.14 -26.77 0.85
N GLU A 359 19.10 -26.03 1.25
CA GLU A 359 18.92 -24.62 0.93
C GLU A 359 20.08 -23.76 1.45
N ILE A 360 20.44 -23.92 2.72
CA ILE A 360 21.57 -23.24 3.37
C ILE A 360 22.86 -23.49 2.61
N ARG A 361 23.17 -24.75 2.27
CA ARG A 361 24.39 -25.09 1.51
C ARG A 361 24.40 -24.37 0.16
N GLY A 362 23.26 -24.35 -0.55
CA GLY A 362 23.14 -23.67 -1.83
C GLY A 362 23.32 -22.15 -1.73
N LEU A 363 22.75 -21.53 -0.68
CA LEU A 363 22.90 -20.10 -0.41
C LEU A 363 24.35 -19.75 -0.05
N GLU A 364 24.98 -20.51 0.85
CA GLU A 364 26.38 -20.33 1.24
C GLU A 364 27.34 -20.46 0.04
N GLU A 365 27.15 -21.50 -0.77
CA GLU A 365 27.96 -21.72 -1.97
C GLU A 365 27.77 -20.59 -2.99
N GLY A 366 26.53 -20.18 -3.24
CA GLY A 366 26.23 -19.10 -4.17
C GLY A 366 26.78 -17.74 -3.71
N ILE A 367 26.80 -17.47 -2.39
CA ILE A 367 27.47 -16.30 -1.82
C ILE A 367 28.99 -16.40 -2.05
N ARG A 368 29.59 -17.55 -1.74
CA ARG A 368 31.04 -17.75 -1.87
C ARG A 368 31.53 -17.66 -3.32
N SER A 369 30.75 -18.18 -4.27
CA SER A 369 31.10 -18.19 -5.68
C SER A 369 30.80 -16.85 -6.38
N GLY A 370 30.19 -15.88 -5.69
CA GLY A 370 29.71 -14.63 -6.27
C GLY A 370 28.55 -14.79 -7.27
N LYS A 371 27.93 -15.98 -7.32
CA LYS A 371 26.80 -16.28 -8.22
C LYS A 371 25.49 -15.72 -7.70
N LEU A 372 25.36 -15.62 -6.38
CA LEU A 372 24.22 -15.00 -5.72
C LEU A 372 24.57 -13.60 -5.23
N ILE A 373 23.59 -12.72 -5.33
CA ILE A 373 23.73 -11.36 -4.84
C ILE A 373 23.76 -11.39 -3.31
N LYS A 374 24.86 -10.88 -2.73
CA LYS A 374 25.25 -11.11 -1.34
C LYS A 374 24.17 -10.71 -0.32
N LYS A 375 23.51 -9.56 -0.47
CA LYS A 375 22.55 -9.07 0.54
C LYS A 375 21.28 -9.91 0.60
N LEU A 376 20.68 -10.22 -0.56
CA LEU A 376 19.48 -11.06 -0.63
C LEU A 376 19.76 -12.48 -0.15
N ALA A 377 20.88 -13.05 -0.59
CA ALA A 377 21.29 -14.38 -0.16
C ALA A 377 21.55 -14.41 1.36
N VAL A 378 22.14 -13.37 1.94
CA VAL A 378 22.32 -13.24 3.40
C VAL A 378 20.98 -13.12 4.14
N MET A 379 20.00 -12.36 3.63
CA MET A 379 18.67 -12.28 4.26
C MET A 379 17.96 -13.64 4.26
N ASN A 380 17.93 -14.32 3.11
CA ASN A 380 17.33 -15.65 2.99
C ASN A 380 18.06 -16.67 3.86
N LEU A 381 19.40 -16.60 3.90
CA LEU A 381 20.24 -17.47 4.73
C LEU A 381 19.98 -17.23 6.21
N ASN A 382 19.83 -15.98 6.64
CA ASN A 382 19.49 -15.64 8.02
C ASN A 382 18.13 -16.22 8.41
N GLN A 383 17.11 -16.10 7.55
CA GLN A 383 15.80 -16.71 7.79
C GLN A 383 15.88 -18.24 7.87
N ALA A 384 16.62 -18.87 6.96
CA ALA A 384 16.82 -20.32 6.95
C ALA A 384 17.55 -20.80 8.22
N TYR A 385 18.56 -20.07 8.70
CA TYR A 385 19.25 -20.36 9.96
C TYR A 385 18.32 -20.27 11.18
N HIS A 386 17.46 -19.25 11.25
CA HIS A 386 16.48 -19.16 12.34
C HIS A 386 15.49 -20.33 12.32
N ASN A 387 14.92 -20.63 11.16
CA ASN A 387 13.92 -21.70 11.05
C ASN A 387 14.51 -23.09 11.30
N ILE A 388 15.71 -23.38 10.80
CA ILE A 388 16.37 -24.67 11.03
C ILE A 388 16.80 -24.80 12.50
N ALA A 389 17.26 -23.72 13.14
CA ALA A 389 17.61 -23.73 14.56
C ALA A 389 16.39 -24.07 15.43
N GLU A 390 15.25 -23.43 15.18
CA GLU A 390 13.99 -23.71 15.89
C GLU A 390 13.54 -25.17 15.66
N ALA A 391 13.68 -25.69 14.43
CA ALA A 391 13.35 -27.08 14.14
C ALA A 391 14.25 -28.07 14.89
N TYR A 392 15.55 -27.80 14.99
CA TYR A 392 16.46 -28.61 15.80
C TYR A 392 16.14 -28.55 17.29
N GLU A 393 15.77 -27.37 17.79
CA GLU A 393 15.38 -27.18 19.19
C GLU A 393 14.13 -28.01 19.52
N LYS A 394 13.08 -27.90 18.70
CA LYS A 394 11.83 -28.67 18.85
C LYS A 394 12.02 -30.18 18.70
N THR A 395 13.04 -30.63 17.96
CA THR A 395 13.38 -32.06 17.84
C THR A 395 14.36 -32.57 18.91
N GLY A 396 14.76 -31.72 19.86
CA GLY A 396 15.63 -32.07 20.99
C GLY A 396 17.14 -32.03 20.69
N GLN A 397 17.54 -31.58 19.49
CA GLN A 397 18.93 -31.56 19.03
C GLN A 397 19.62 -30.22 19.39
N LYS A 398 19.76 -29.96 20.69
CA LYS A 398 20.22 -28.66 21.23
C LYS A 398 21.58 -28.18 20.68
N ALA A 399 22.52 -29.10 20.46
CA ALA A 399 23.84 -28.74 19.91
C ALA A 399 23.75 -28.17 18.49
N MET A 400 22.90 -28.77 17.65
CA MET A 400 22.67 -28.29 16.29
C MET A 400 21.87 -26.99 16.27
N ALA A 401 20.87 -26.85 17.15
CA ALA A 401 20.13 -25.60 17.30
C ALA A 401 21.07 -24.44 17.63
N ARG A 402 21.96 -24.62 18.61
CA ARG A 402 22.95 -23.62 19.00
C ARG A 402 23.90 -23.24 17.86
N LYS A 403 24.39 -24.21 17.09
CA LYS A 403 25.24 -23.98 15.91
C LYS A 403 24.57 -23.00 14.93
N TYR A 404 23.30 -23.21 14.60
CA TYR A 404 22.60 -22.35 13.63
C TYR A 404 22.17 -21.01 14.22
N GLN A 405 21.88 -20.93 15.53
CA GLN A 405 21.69 -19.65 16.23
C GLN A 405 22.95 -18.78 16.18
N GLU A 406 24.12 -19.37 16.44
CA GLU A 406 25.41 -18.69 16.35
C GLU A 406 25.71 -18.23 14.92
N ALA A 407 25.36 -19.04 13.91
CA ALA A 407 25.49 -18.67 12.50
C ALA A 407 24.56 -17.50 12.11
N ALA A 408 23.31 -17.48 12.57
CA ALA A 408 22.38 -16.36 12.37
C ALA A 408 22.88 -15.08 13.04
N ALA A 409 23.40 -15.19 14.27
CA ALA A 409 23.99 -14.05 14.99
C ALA A 409 25.21 -13.48 14.24
N ALA A 410 26.06 -14.34 13.67
CA ALA A 410 27.22 -13.91 12.89
C ALA A 410 26.88 -13.20 11.57
N LEU A 411 25.69 -13.46 11.00
CA LEU A 411 25.20 -12.73 9.81
C LEU A 411 24.58 -11.37 10.14
N SER A 412 24.22 -11.13 11.40
CA SER A 412 23.55 -9.91 11.87
C SER A 412 24.54 -8.81 12.30
N VAL A 413 25.85 -9.13 12.29
CA VAL A 413 27.00 -8.23 12.54
C VAL A 413 27.61 -7.83 11.20
#